data_AF-A0A4Q2XQD2-F1
#
_entry.id   AF-A0A4Q2XQD2-F1
#
_cell.length_a   1.000
_cell.length_b   1.000
_cell.length_c   1.000
_cell.angle_alpha   90.00
_cell.angle_beta   90.00
_cell.angle_gamma   90.00
#
_symmetry.space_group_name_H-M   'P 1'
#
loop_
_entity.id
_entity.type
_entity.pdbx_description
1 polymer ?
#
loop_
_entity_poly.entity_id
_entity_poly.type
_entity_poly.pdbx_seq_one_letter_code
_entity_poly.pdbx_strand_id
1 'polypeptide(L)'
;IRTVALRLRYQDMAEAQRSESLNEPATLEHLIYPLLPALLDRAWERRVSVRLLGLRFQQVYKGALVMELPLEGITVADDRRHKLASTVDALRRARVSIMRGHDLWLKEREGKPRPALELPAVEKPVQPEGQAPHPDRMLLERPRSPAGNRQLIHSAAPPLALLNIRSVYSFMDSTLTVPTLVAAAAERGASAIALTDPNLHAAVPFYQAAKAAGLHPVIGAELTCGGRRLNAYVENQNGYTNLCRLLSLRAGAAVTGEELKEHGGGLIVLPADGDTALPEIRCLRPEDRLLHRIVRSIRTLTLLREPHPEKRKGDFHFPDREEMGRRFDRESLRRAADLAERCRFDFDFRTLRFPRYAPEDGGTTAQSLRRLAEEGLARRYGERADRHRGQLLEELAIIGEVGYEDYFLVVHDLLRECRRRCIQWITRGSAADSLVCFCLGISDVCPVRFELYFRRFLNRDRMA
;
A
#
# COMPACT_ATOMS: atom_id res chain seq x y z
N ILE A 1 0.13 32.90 -17.35
CA ILE A 1 1.17 31.85 -17.17
C ILE A 1 2.19 32.05 -18.28
N ARG A 2 3.50 32.00 -18.00
CA ARG A 2 4.53 32.23 -19.03
C ARG A 2 5.30 30.98 -19.43
N THR A 3 5.44 30.00 -18.54
CA THR A 3 6.05 28.70 -18.91
C THR A 3 5.16 27.56 -18.46
N VAL A 4 4.92 26.63 -19.38
CA VAL A 4 4.17 25.39 -19.14
C VAL A 4 5.14 24.22 -19.29
N ALA A 5 5.28 23.41 -18.24
CA ALA A 5 6.04 22.17 -18.27
C ALA A 5 5.10 20.97 -18.13
N LEU A 6 5.20 20.05 -19.07
CA LEU A 6 4.46 18.80 -19.12
C LEU A 6 5.41 17.65 -18.78
N ARG A 7 5.03 16.85 -17.79
CA ARG A 7 5.76 15.66 -17.36
C ARG A 7 4.88 14.43 -17.56
N LEU A 8 5.35 13.49 -18.36
CA LEU A 8 4.77 12.17 -18.54
C LEU A 8 5.57 11.17 -17.71
N ARG A 9 4.87 10.30 -17.00
CA ARG A 9 5.44 9.09 -16.41
C ARG A 9 4.78 7.88 -17.05
N TYR A 10 5.58 6.99 -17.60
CA TYR A 10 5.13 5.73 -18.19
C TYR A 10 4.88 4.67 -17.12
N GLN A 11 4.22 3.55 -17.47
CA GLN A 11 3.98 2.47 -16.51
C GLN A 11 5.25 1.81 -15.97
N ASP A 12 6.32 1.81 -16.75
CA ASP A 12 7.65 1.33 -16.34
C ASP A 12 8.44 2.36 -15.52
N MET A 13 7.78 3.43 -15.05
CA MET A 13 8.31 4.51 -14.22
C MET A 13 9.33 5.43 -14.90
N ALA A 14 9.63 5.20 -16.18
CA ALA A 14 10.38 6.16 -16.98
C ALA A 14 9.59 7.45 -17.13
N GLU A 15 10.30 8.56 -17.33
CA GLU A 15 9.69 9.88 -17.42
C GLU A 15 10.18 10.63 -18.65
N ALA A 16 9.27 11.40 -19.24
CA ALA A 16 9.58 12.38 -20.27
C ALA A 16 9.04 13.73 -19.82
N GLN A 17 9.83 14.78 -20.00
CA GLN A 17 9.41 16.14 -19.70
C GLN A 17 9.63 17.02 -20.93
N ARG A 18 8.65 17.87 -21.21
CA ARG A 18 8.75 18.95 -22.20
C ARG A 18 8.22 20.23 -21.61
N SER A 19 8.83 21.36 -21.96
CA SER A 19 8.39 22.66 -21.52
C SER A 19 8.38 23.63 -22.68
N GLU A 20 7.46 24.57 -22.62
CA GLU A 20 7.35 25.65 -23.58
C GLU A 20 7.14 26.97 -22.85
N SER A 21 7.88 27.98 -23.28
CA SER A 21 7.79 29.35 -22.79
C SER A 21 7.07 30.18 -23.82
N LEU A 22 6.03 30.87 -23.36
CA LEU A 22 5.22 31.77 -24.17
C LEU A 22 5.90 33.15 -24.24
N ASN A 23 5.79 33.79 -25.40
CA ASN A 23 6.30 35.15 -25.61
C ASN A 23 5.61 36.16 -24.67
N GLU A 24 4.31 35.97 -24.44
CA GLU A 24 3.51 36.77 -23.51
C GLU A 24 2.78 35.87 -22.49
N PRO A 25 2.50 36.35 -21.26
CA PRO A 25 1.72 35.59 -20.30
C PRO A 25 0.29 35.32 -20.81
N ALA A 26 -0.10 34.04 -20.88
CA ALA A 26 -1.42 33.65 -21.36
C ALA A 26 -2.29 32.99 -20.29
N THR A 27 -3.61 32.96 -20.52
CA THR A 27 -4.58 32.19 -19.74
C THR A 27 -4.67 30.74 -20.24
N LEU A 28 -5.28 29.85 -19.44
CA LEU A 28 -5.41 28.43 -19.77
C LEU A 28 -6.15 28.20 -21.10
N GLU A 29 -7.19 28.99 -21.35
CA GLU A 29 -8.10 28.79 -22.48
C GLU A 29 -7.56 29.33 -23.80
N HIS A 30 -6.85 30.45 -23.77
CA HIS A 30 -6.43 31.13 -24.99
C HIS A 30 -5.23 30.45 -25.67
N LEU A 31 -4.22 30.04 -24.90
CA LEU A 31 -2.97 29.53 -25.48
C LEU A 31 -2.41 28.26 -24.83
N ILE A 32 -2.89 27.83 -23.65
CA ILE A 32 -2.36 26.62 -23.01
C ILE A 32 -3.06 25.37 -23.54
N TYR A 33 -4.40 25.31 -23.61
CA TYR A 33 -5.09 24.14 -24.16
C TYR A 33 -4.69 23.80 -25.60
N PRO A 34 -4.54 24.77 -26.52
CA PRO A 34 -4.06 24.47 -27.88
C PRO A 34 -2.62 23.95 -27.91
N LEU A 35 -1.80 24.29 -26.91
CA LEU A 35 -0.39 23.94 -26.83
C LEU A 35 -0.15 22.58 -26.17
N LEU A 36 -1.10 22.10 -25.36
CA LEU A 36 -1.00 20.80 -24.70
C LEU A 36 -0.89 19.60 -25.66
N PRO A 37 -1.67 19.48 -26.75
CA PRO A 37 -1.49 18.41 -27.73
C PRO A 37 -0.07 18.39 -28.31
N ALA A 38 0.46 19.53 -28.73
CA ALA A 38 1.80 19.63 -29.29
C ALA A 38 2.90 19.34 -28.25
N LEU A 39 2.71 19.71 -26.98
CA LEU A 39 3.60 19.32 -25.88
C LEU A 39 3.49 17.82 -25.58
N LEU A 40 2.29 17.24 -25.66
CA LEU A 40 2.04 15.82 -25.42
C LEU A 40 2.68 14.97 -26.51
N ASP A 41 2.49 15.31 -27.77
CA ASP A 41 3.09 14.60 -28.90
C ASP A 41 4.62 14.64 -28.81
N ARG A 42 5.19 15.79 -28.42
CA ARG A 42 6.64 15.93 -28.21
C ARG A 42 7.17 15.20 -26.96
N ALA A 43 6.34 15.00 -25.93
CA ALA A 43 6.72 14.31 -24.71
C ALA A 43 6.45 12.79 -24.78
N TRP A 44 5.48 12.36 -25.59
CA TRP A 44 5.07 10.98 -25.77
C TRP A 44 6.01 10.28 -26.77
N GLU A 45 7.24 10.09 -26.34
CA GLU A 45 8.31 9.49 -27.15
C GLU A 45 8.17 7.97 -27.30
N ARG A 46 7.35 7.32 -26.45
CA ARG A 46 7.31 5.86 -26.31
C ARG A 46 5.89 5.31 -26.49
N ARG A 47 5.72 4.23 -27.26
CA ARG A 47 4.44 3.53 -27.45
C ARG A 47 4.04 2.66 -26.24
N VAL A 48 4.16 3.20 -25.04
CA VAL A 48 3.80 2.56 -23.77
C VAL A 48 2.70 3.37 -23.11
N SER A 49 1.80 2.72 -22.36
CA SER A 49 0.74 3.43 -21.63
C SER A 49 1.32 4.42 -20.62
N VAL A 50 0.80 5.66 -20.67
CA VAL A 50 1.12 6.70 -19.70
C VAL A 50 0.39 6.40 -18.39
N ARG A 51 1.13 6.46 -17.29
CA ARG A 51 0.63 6.25 -15.92
C ARG A 51 0.21 7.57 -15.28
N LEU A 52 0.96 8.64 -15.54
CA LEU A 52 0.71 9.96 -14.95
C LEU A 52 1.06 11.04 -15.96
N LEU A 53 0.21 12.06 -16.05
CA LEU A 53 0.48 13.31 -16.74
C LEU A 53 0.43 14.43 -15.68
N GLY A 54 1.54 15.14 -15.53
CA GLY A 54 1.65 16.30 -14.64
C GLY A 54 1.87 17.57 -15.45
N LEU A 55 1.13 18.62 -15.11
CA LEU A 55 1.35 19.97 -15.63
C LEU A 55 1.90 20.84 -14.52
N ARG A 56 3.00 21.56 -14.81
CA ARG A 56 3.58 22.54 -13.92
C ARG A 56 3.61 23.89 -14.61
N PHE A 57 2.96 24.86 -13.99
CA PHE A 57 2.97 26.25 -14.44
C PHE A 57 4.04 27.03 -13.68
N GLN A 58 4.83 27.81 -14.41
CA GLN A 58 5.85 28.69 -13.84
C GLN A 58 5.62 30.12 -14.32
N GLN A 59 6.10 31.08 -13.52
CA GLN A 59 5.90 32.51 -13.77
C GLN A 59 4.41 32.81 -13.98
N VAL A 60 3.64 32.56 -12.92
CA VAL A 60 2.20 32.80 -12.87
C VAL A 60 1.98 34.24 -12.38
N TYR A 61 1.29 35.04 -13.18
CA TYR A 61 1.01 36.44 -12.90
C TYR A 61 -0.45 36.61 -12.48
N LYS A 62 -0.73 37.60 -11.62
CA LYS A 62 -2.10 38.00 -11.31
C LYS A 62 -2.66 38.79 -12.49
N GLY A 63 -3.76 38.31 -13.08
CA GLY A 63 -4.51 39.02 -14.12
C GLY A 63 -5.67 39.82 -13.53
N ALA A 64 -6.22 40.77 -14.31
CA ALA A 64 -7.42 41.53 -13.94
C ALA A 64 -8.71 40.69 -14.00
N LEU A 65 -8.69 39.59 -14.77
CA LEU A 65 -9.76 38.60 -14.86
C LEU A 65 -9.30 37.27 -14.27
N VAL A 66 -10.10 36.72 -13.37
CA VAL A 66 -9.97 35.35 -12.86
C VAL A 66 -11.06 34.53 -13.51
N MET A 67 -10.68 33.46 -14.19
CA MET A 67 -11.60 32.46 -14.71
C MET A 67 -11.41 31.20 -13.88
N GLU A 68 -12.45 30.75 -13.20
CA GLU A 68 -12.42 29.47 -12.49
C GLU A 68 -12.41 28.33 -13.51
N LEU A 69 -11.55 27.34 -13.26
CA LEU A 69 -11.57 26.11 -14.05
C LEU A 69 -12.88 25.37 -13.76
N PRO A 70 -13.61 24.84 -14.77
CA PRO A 70 -14.81 24.03 -14.55
C PRO A 70 -14.58 22.73 -13.77
N LEU A 71 -13.32 22.47 -13.36
CA LEU A 71 -12.93 21.39 -12.47
C LEU A 71 -13.27 21.67 -10.99
N GLU A 72 -13.61 22.91 -10.65
CA GLU A 72 -14.17 23.30 -9.34
C GLU A 72 -15.69 23.09 -9.25
N GLY A 73 -16.33 22.67 -10.35
CA GLY A 73 -17.76 22.30 -10.44
C GLY A 73 -18.15 21.00 -9.71
N ILE A 74 -17.51 20.70 -8.58
CA ILE A 74 -17.90 19.62 -7.65
C ILE A 74 -19.32 19.86 -7.12
N THR A 75 -19.85 21.07 -7.20
CA THR A 75 -21.22 21.43 -6.81
C THR A 75 -22.31 20.86 -7.74
N VAL A 76 -22.05 20.67 -9.04
CA VAL A 76 -23.04 20.03 -9.96
C VAL A 76 -23.13 18.51 -9.70
N ALA A 77 -22.08 17.92 -9.12
CA ALA A 77 -22.10 16.53 -8.69
C ALA A 77 -22.98 16.33 -7.45
N ASP A 78 -23.13 17.31 -6.56
CA ASP A 78 -23.96 17.15 -5.37
C ASP A 78 -25.44 17.08 -5.70
N ASP A 79 -25.94 17.91 -6.62
CA ASP A 79 -27.37 17.88 -6.97
C ASP A 79 -27.72 16.59 -7.74
N ARG A 80 -26.83 16.13 -8.62
CA ARG A 80 -26.98 14.84 -9.32
C ARG A 80 -26.79 13.64 -8.40
N ARG A 81 -25.85 13.70 -7.44
CA ARG A 81 -25.66 12.65 -6.42
C ARG A 81 -26.82 12.64 -5.43
N HIS A 82 -27.39 13.79 -5.08
CA HIS A 82 -28.56 13.91 -4.23
C HIS A 82 -29.82 13.39 -4.93
N LYS A 83 -29.98 13.69 -6.23
CA LYS A 83 -31.03 13.13 -7.08
C LYS A 83 -30.86 11.62 -7.30
N LEU A 84 -29.62 11.15 -7.48
CA LEU A 84 -29.31 9.72 -7.57
C LEU A 84 -29.55 9.01 -6.24
N ALA A 85 -29.12 9.59 -5.11
CA ALA A 85 -29.31 9.05 -3.77
C ALA A 85 -30.79 8.95 -3.41
N SER A 86 -31.58 10.01 -3.66
CA SER A 86 -33.03 10.00 -3.43
C SER A 86 -33.75 8.98 -4.34
N THR A 87 -33.30 8.83 -5.60
CA THR A 87 -33.82 7.80 -6.52
C THR A 87 -33.46 6.39 -6.05
N VAL A 88 -32.22 6.16 -5.61
CA VAL A 88 -31.76 4.87 -5.06
C VAL A 88 -32.49 4.54 -3.77
N ASP A 89 -32.75 5.52 -2.91
CA ASP A 89 -33.51 5.32 -1.67
C ASP A 89 -35.00 5.03 -1.95
N ALA A 90 -35.60 5.69 -2.94
CA ALA A 90 -36.95 5.37 -3.39
C ALA A 90 -37.05 3.94 -3.95
N LEU A 91 -36.06 3.52 -4.76
CA LEU A 91 -35.97 2.16 -5.30
C LEU A 91 -35.74 1.09 -4.21
N ARG A 92 -34.91 1.40 -3.20
CA ARG A 92 -34.70 0.52 -2.02
C ARG A 92 -35.99 0.36 -1.22
N ARG A 93 -36.75 1.43 -1.02
CA ARG A 93 -38.05 1.40 -0.33
C ARG A 93 -39.12 0.66 -1.13
N ALA A 94 -39.07 0.71 -2.45
CA ALA A 94 -40.00 0.01 -3.34
C ALA A 94 -39.78 -1.51 -3.42
N ARG A 95 -38.76 -2.08 -2.74
CA ARG A 95 -38.44 -3.52 -2.71
C ARG A 95 -38.31 -4.19 -4.10
N VAL A 96 -37.98 -3.44 -5.15
CA VAL A 96 -37.67 -3.99 -6.48
C VAL A 96 -36.15 -4.14 -6.61
N SER A 97 -35.69 -5.36 -6.91
CA SER A 97 -34.30 -5.80 -6.79
C SER A 97 -33.27 -5.09 -7.68
N ILE A 98 -32.05 -4.98 -7.15
CA ILE A 98 -30.70 -4.91 -7.80
C ILE A 98 -30.67 -4.47 -9.28
N MET A 99 -30.21 -3.24 -9.54
CA MET A 99 -29.78 -2.79 -10.86
C MET A 99 -28.26 -2.75 -10.99
N ARG A 100 -27.72 -3.13 -12.16
CA ARG A 100 -26.30 -3.04 -12.49
C ARG A 100 -26.06 -1.73 -13.25
N GLY A 101 -24.87 -1.15 -13.12
CA GLY A 101 -24.55 0.18 -13.70
C GLY A 101 -24.74 0.31 -15.22
N HIS A 102 -24.84 -0.80 -15.96
CA HIS A 102 -25.10 -0.79 -17.40
C HIS A 102 -26.57 -0.48 -17.77
N ASP A 103 -27.52 -0.69 -16.83
CA ASP A 103 -28.96 -0.52 -17.08
C ASP A 103 -29.34 0.97 -17.21
N LEU A 104 -28.51 1.88 -16.67
CA LEU A 104 -28.72 3.33 -16.73
C LEU A 104 -28.45 3.92 -18.12
N TRP A 105 -27.59 3.29 -18.92
CA TRP A 105 -27.11 3.86 -20.18
C TRP A 105 -27.94 3.43 -21.40
N LEU A 106 -28.72 2.35 -21.28
CA LEU A 106 -29.53 1.79 -22.36
C LEU A 106 -30.93 2.41 -22.46
N LYS A 107 -31.39 3.15 -21.44
CA LYS A 107 -32.70 3.83 -21.48
C LYS A 107 -32.68 5.15 -22.26
N GLU A 108 -31.51 5.76 -22.48
CA GLU A 108 -31.38 7.01 -23.23
C GLU A 108 -31.17 6.82 -24.75
N ARG A 109 -31.10 5.58 -25.23
CA ARG A 109 -30.82 5.28 -26.64
C ARG A 109 -31.85 4.32 -27.21
N GLU A 110 -32.99 4.87 -27.61
CA GLU A 110 -33.93 4.19 -28.49
C GLU A 110 -33.25 3.87 -29.84
N GLY A 111 -32.77 2.63 -29.98
CA GLY A 111 -32.79 1.91 -31.25
C GLY A 111 -31.85 2.34 -32.39
N LYS A 112 -30.82 3.17 -32.18
CA LYS A 112 -29.87 3.51 -33.27
C LYS A 112 -28.51 2.80 -33.11
N PRO A 113 -28.04 2.03 -34.11
CA PRO A 113 -26.72 1.43 -34.09
C PRO A 113 -25.60 2.49 -34.22
N ARG A 114 -24.43 2.16 -33.67
CA ARG A 114 -23.24 3.00 -33.64
C ARG A 114 -22.72 3.28 -35.06
N PRO A 115 -22.41 4.52 -35.46
CA PRO A 115 -21.76 4.77 -36.75
C PRO A 115 -20.33 4.23 -36.73
N ALA A 116 -19.92 3.59 -37.82
CA ALA A 116 -18.57 3.09 -38.00
C ALA A 116 -17.59 4.26 -38.16
N LEU A 117 -16.43 4.15 -37.52
CA LEU A 117 -15.31 5.08 -37.69
C LEU A 117 -14.58 4.75 -39.00
N GLU A 118 -14.47 5.72 -39.90
CA GLU A 118 -13.58 5.61 -41.07
C GLU A 118 -12.12 5.76 -40.62
N LEU A 119 -11.28 4.81 -41.05
CA LEU A 119 -9.83 4.82 -40.80
C LEU A 119 -9.13 5.53 -41.97
N PRO A 120 -8.24 6.51 -41.71
CA PRO A 120 -7.45 7.13 -42.78
C PRO A 120 -6.42 6.14 -43.35
N ALA A 121 -6.17 6.26 -44.66
CA ALA A 121 -5.20 5.42 -45.38
C ALA A 121 -3.76 5.65 -44.89
N VAL A 122 -3.03 4.54 -44.71
CA VAL A 122 -1.65 4.53 -44.22
C VAL A 122 -0.68 4.70 -45.39
N GLU A 123 0.01 5.84 -45.47
CA GLU A 123 1.20 5.96 -46.32
C GLU A 123 2.42 5.32 -45.63
N LYS A 124 3.23 4.60 -46.41
CA LYS A 124 4.41 3.86 -45.91
C LYS A 124 5.53 4.82 -45.50
N PRO A 125 6.28 4.55 -44.41
CA PRO A 125 7.33 5.45 -43.95
C PRO A 125 8.58 5.35 -44.83
N VAL A 126 9.11 6.52 -45.20
CA VAL A 126 10.47 6.71 -45.73
C VAL A 126 11.46 6.63 -44.58
N GLN A 127 12.54 5.85 -44.75
CA GLN A 127 13.66 5.80 -43.80
C GLN A 127 14.64 6.95 -44.06
N PRO A 128 15.14 7.66 -43.02
CA PRO A 128 16.36 8.43 -43.13
C PRO A 128 17.55 7.61 -42.62
N GLU A 129 18.56 7.53 -43.48
CA GLU A 129 19.93 7.12 -43.22
C GLU A 129 20.67 8.19 -42.39
N GLY A 130 21.66 7.76 -41.60
CA GLY A 130 22.86 8.55 -41.33
C GLY A 130 23.08 9.09 -39.92
N GLN A 131 24.15 8.55 -39.29
CA GLN A 131 25.06 9.18 -38.30
C GLN A 131 24.54 9.35 -36.86
N ALA A 132 25.30 9.12 -35.77
CA ALA A 132 26.64 8.58 -35.48
C ALA A 132 26.67 8.26 -33.95
N PRO A 133 27.73 7.67 -33.36
CA PRO A 133 27.66 6.90 -32.11
C PRO A 133 27.57 7.76 -30.84
N HIS A 134 26.64 7.44 -29.95
CA HIS A 134 26.57 8.03 -28.60
C HIS A 134 27.53 7.31 -27.63
N PRO A 135 28.24 8.04 -26.74
CA PRO A 135 29.24 7.49 -25.86
C PRO A 135 28.60 6.92 -24.60
N ASP A 136 28.11 5.68 -24.68
CA ASP A 136 27.67 4.95 -23.49
C ASP A 136 28.83 4.12 -22.92
N ARG A 137 29.59 4.73 -22.01
CA ARG A 137 30.27 4.02 -20.91
C ARG A 137 30.77 5.03 -19.87
N MET A 138 29.85 5.52 -19.04
CA MET A 138 30.18 5.87 -17.67
C MET A 138 29.16 5.23 -16.74
N LEU A 139 29.54 4.06 -16.22
CA LEU A 139 29.03 3.50 -14.98
C LEU A 139 29.06 4.58 -13.91
N LEU A 140 27.89 5.08 -13.49
CA LEU A 140 27.77 5.85 -12.25
C LEU A 140 27.58 4.86 -11.11
N GLU A 141 28.70 4.64 -10.42
CA GLU A 141 28.83 3.95 -9.16
C GLU A 141 27.82 4.47 -8.12
N ARG A 142 27.28 3.54 -7.32
CA ARG A 142 26.44 3.85 -6.15
C ARG A 142 27.19 4.78 -5.19
N PRO A 143 26.54 5.79 -4.57
CA PRO A 143 27.18 6.60 -3.55
C PRO A 143 27.63 5.72 -2.38
N ARG A 144 28.93 5.69 -2.13
CA ARG A 144 29.53 5.08 -0.94
C ARG A 144 29.00 5.80 0.30
N SER A 145 28.40 5.05 1.22
CA SER A 145 28.11 5.54 2.56
C SER A 145 29.41 6.00 3.22
N PRO A 146 29.44 7.16 3.90
CA PRO A 146 30.61 7.55 4.66
C PRO A 146 30.77 6.58 5.84
N ALA A 147 31.74 5.67 5.71
CA ALA A 147 32.36 4.98 6.83
C ALA A 147 33.15 6.03 7.64
N GLY A 148 32.45 6.76 8.48
CA GLY A 148 33.04 7.61 9.50
C GLY A 148 33.06 6.85 10.82
N ASN A 149 34.27 6.54 11.29
CA ASN A 149 34.55 6.07 12.64
C ASN A 149 33.73 6.86 13.68
N ARG A 150 32.63 6.27 14.18
CA ARG A 150 31.99 6.72 15.41
C ARG A 150 32.88 6.25 16.55
N GLN A 151 33.85 7.08 16.93
CA GLN A 151 34.39 7.04 18.27
C GLN A 151 33.19 7.17 19.23
N LEU A 152 32.91 6.09 19.94
CA LEU A 152 31.94 6.05 21.03
C LEU A 152 32.45 6.93 22.16
N ILE A 153 32.15 8.23 22.08
CA ILE A 153 32.13 9.06 23.27
C ILE A 153 30.92 8.56 24.05
N HIS A 154 31.16 7.84 25.15
CA HIS A 154 30.13 7.45 26.10
C HIS A 154 29.45 8.74 26.62
N SER A 155 28.31 9.08 26.03
CA SER A 155 27.36 10.03 26.59
C SER A 155 26.94 9.52 27.96
N ALA A 156 27.11 10.33 29.00
CA ALA A 156 26.63 10.03 30.34
C ALA A 156 25.09 9.87 30.39
N ALA A 157 24.33 10.46 29.47
CA ALA A 157 22.87 10.35 29.48
C ALA A 157 22.39 9.02 28.87
N PRO A 158 21.40 8.33 29.48
CA PRO A 158 20.85 7.10 28.92
C PRO A 158 20.24 7.33 27.52
N PRO A 159 20.22 6.30 26.65
CA PRO A 159 19.55 6.38 25.35
C PRO A 159 18.08 6.78 25.50
N LEU A 160 17.58 7.62 24.59
CA LEU A 160 16.19 8.08 24.66
C LEU A 160 15.28 7.04 24.00
N ALA A 161 14.43 6.39 24.80
CA ALA A 161 13.44 5.42 24.35
C ALA A 161 12.02 5.97 24.58
N LEU A 162 11.23 6.05 23.50
CA LEU A 162 9.85 6.56 23.55
C LEU A 162 8.88 5.41 23.27
N LEU A 163 8.38 4.77 24.32
CA LEU A 163 7.72 3.46 24.20
C LEU A 163 6.21 3.50 24.38
N ASN A 164 5.56 4.67 24.37
CA ASN A 164 4.12 4.75 24.51
C ASN A 164 3.52 5.73 23.49
N ILE A 165 3.72 5.39 22.21
CA ILE A 165 3.26 6.22 21.09
C ILE A 165 1.99 5.63 20.48
N ARG A 166 0.96 6.46 20.36
CA ARG A 166 -0.24 6.18 19.57
C ARG A 166 -0.10 6.80 18.19
N SER A 167 -0.33 6.01 17.16
CA SER A 167 -0.40 6.50 15.79
C SER A 167 -1.84 6.77 15.36
N VAL A 168 -2.03 7.33 14.17
CA VAL A 168 -3.35 7.48 13.53
C VAL A 168 -4.13 6.16 13.37
N TYR A 169 -3.48 5.00 13.54
CA TYR A 169 -4.14 3.69 13.57
C TYR A 169 -4.83 3.41 14.91
N SER A 170 -4.57 4.20 15.96
CA SER A 170 -5.54 4.42 17.03
C SER A 170 -6.65 5.32 16.49
N PHE A 171 -7.65 4.69 15.87
CA PHE A 171 -8.67 5.41 15.10
C PHE A 171 -9.41 6.47 15.94
N MET A 172 -9.42 7.69 15.37
CA MET A 172 -10.01 8.88 15.97
C MET A 172 -9.53 9.14 17.41
N ASP A 173 -8.25 8.86 17.66
CA ASP A 173 -7.66 8.95 19.00
C ASP A 173 -6.27 9.63 19.00
N SER A 174 -5.47 9.44 17.96
CA SER A 174 -4.18 10.12 17.77
C SER A 174 -4.09 10.80 16.41
N THR A 175 -3.28 11.86 16.33
CA THR A 175 -3.01 12.61 15.09
C THR A 175 -1.65 12.28 14.47
N LEU A 176 -0.87 11.39 15.08
CA LEU A 176 0.50 11.08 14.66
C LEU A 176 0.55 10.04 13.54
N THR A 177 0.93 10.46 12.34
CA THR A 177 1.19 9.52 11.24
C THR A 177 2.52 8.79 11.45
N VAL A 178 2.65 7.58 10.91
CA VAL A 178 3.90 6.80 10.96
C VAL A 178 5.10 7.59 10.41
N PRO A 179 5.03 8.26 9.24
CA PRO A 179 6.14 9.09 8.78
C PRO A 179 6.47 10.23 9.75
N THR A 180 5.47 10.92 10.30
CA THR A 180 5.66 12.05 11.21
C THR A 180 6.34 11.62 12.51
N LEU A 181 5.88 10.52 13.14
CA LEU A 181 6.46 10.07 14.42
C LEU A 181 7.89 9.53 14.23
N VAL A 182 8.19 8.87 13.12
CA VAL A 182 9.54 8.36 12.82
C VAL A 182 10.52 9.51 12.59
N ALA A 183 10.12 10.52 11.80
CA ALA A 183 10.92 11.72 11.58
C ALA A 183 11.16 12.47 12.90
N ALA A 184 10.11 12.68 13.69
CA ALA A 184 10.21 13.37 14.97
C ALA A 184 11.13 12.66 15.97
N ALA A 185 11.11 11.32 16.00
CA ALA A 185 11.98 10.50 16.83
C ALA A 185 13.45 10.60 16.40
N ALA A 186 13.72 10.52 15.08
CA ALA A 186 15.05 10.64 14.53
C ALA A 186 15.66 12.03 14.80
N GLU A 187 14.88 13.10 14.57
CA GLU A 187 15.29 14.49 14.85
C GLU A 187 15.68 14.71 16.32
N ARG A 188 15.01 14.02 17.25
CA ARG A 188 15.25 14.12 18.70
C ARG A 188 16.33 13.16 19.22
N GLY A 189 16.95 12.37 18.33
CA GLY A 189 17.97 11.40 18.70
C GLY A 189 17.45 10.28 19.61
N ALA A 190 16.20 9.84 19.40
CA ALA A 190 15.70 8.63 20.03
C ALA A 190 16.46 7.41 19.50
N SER A 191 16.81 6.47 20.38
CA SER A 191 17.41 5.19 19.99
C SER A 191 16.35 4.14 19.68
N ALA A 192 15.21 4.22 20.36
CA ALA A 192 14.10 3.29 20.21
C ALA A 192 12.74 3.99 20.30
N ILE A 193 11.77 3.45 19.57
CA ILE A 193 10.38 3.89 19.60
C ILE A 193 9.45 2.69 19.63
N ALA A 194 8.36 2.77 20.39
CA ALA A 194 7.32 1.74 20.41
C ALA A 194 5.95 2.30 20.03
N LEU A 195 5.23 1.56 19.19
CA LEU A 195 3.79 1.79 19.01
C LEU A 195 3.00 0.97 20.04
N THR A 196 2.01 1.61 20.63
CA THR A 196 1.09 1.02 21.62
C THR A 196 -0.38 1.26 21.24
N ASP A 197 -0.68 1.34 19.93
CA ASP A 197 -2.05 1.36 19.43
C ASP A 197 -2.88 0.19 20.03
N PRO A 198 -4.22 0.28 20.16
CA PRO A 198 -5.02 -0.82 20.73
C PRO A 198 -5.24 -1.95 19.68
N ASN A 199 -4.33 -2.04 18.70
CA ASN A 199 -4.32 -2.95 17.56
C ASN A 199 -2.90 -2.99 16.96
N LEU A 200 -2.70 -3.83 15.94
CA LEU A 200 -1.42 -3.95 15.23
C LEU A 200 -1.46 -3.45 13.77
N HIS A 201 -2.45 -2.63 13.40
CA HIS A 201 -2.63 -2.21 12.01
C HIS A 201 -1.44 -1.39 11.46
N ALA A 202 -0.77 -0.64 12.34
CA ALA A 202 0.42 0.14 12.00
C ALA A 202 1.72 -0.68 12.00
N ALA A 203 1.74 -1.91 12.53
CA ALA A 203 2.96 -2.59 12.93
C ALA A 203 3.98 -2.75 11.79
N VAL A 204 3.54 -3.20 10.62
CA VAL A 204 4.38 -3.39 9.43
C VAL A 204 4.92 -2.07 8.86
N PRO A 205 4.08 -1.08 8.49
CA PRO A 205 4.59 0.18 7.94
C PRO A 205 5.45 0.95 8.95
N PHE A 206 5.13 0.88 10.24
CA PHE A 206 5.96 1.44 11.31
C PHE A 206 7.34 0.80 11.39
N TYR A 207 7.38 -0.53 11.44
CA TYR A 207 8.64 -1.27 11.54
C TYR A 207 9.56 -0.95 10.36
N GLN A 208 9.03 -0.95 9.14
CA GLN A 208 9.78 -0.64 7.93
C GLN A 208 10.31 0.80 7.96
N ALA A 209 9.46 1.78 8.32
CA ALA A 209 9.86 3.18 8.40
C ALA A 209 10.92 3.44 9.48
N ALA A 210 10.74 2.87 10.67
CA ALA A 210 11.67 3.01 11.78
C ALA A 210 13.05 2.41 11.46
N LYS A 211 13.10 1.18 10.91
CA LYS A 211 14.35 0.55 10.47
C LYS A 211 15.04 1.38 9.38
N ALA A 212 14.29 1.91 8.40
CA ALA A 212 14.84 2.75 7.36
C ALA A 212 15.45 4.06 7.90
N ALA A 213 14.92 4.59 9.01
CA ALA A 213 15.45 5.74 9.73
C ALA A 213 16.58 5.40 10.73
N GLY A 214 16.99 4.14 10.84
CA GLY A 214 18.03 3.69 11.77
C GLY A 214 17.58 3.66 13.25
N LEU A 215 16.27 3.69 13.51
CA LEU A 215 15.69 3.58 14.85
C LEU A 215 15.44 2.11 15.20
N HIS A 216 15.45 1.77 16.48
CA HIS A 216 15.01 0.46 16.96
C HIS A 216 13.48 0.43 17.14
N PRO A 217 12.71 -0.27 16.29
CA PRO A 217 11.26 -0.39 16.47
C PRO A 217 10.91 -1.44 17.51
N VAL A 218 10.10 -1.05 18.48
CA VAL A 218 9.46 -1.96 19.43
C VAL A 218 7.99 -2.12 19.02
N ILE A 219 7.58 -3.35 18.73
CA ILE A 219 6.18 -3.65 18.45
C ILE A 219 5.45 -3.85 19.77
N GLY A 220 4.30 -3.21 19.92
CA GLY A 220 3.45 -3.38 21.08
C GLY A 220 2.00 -3.04 20.76
N ALA A 221 1.16 -3.18 21.77
CA ALA A 221 -0.22 -2.72 21.75
C ALA A 221 -0.71 -2.44 23.16
N GLU A 222 -1.68 -1.54 23.29
CA GLU A 222 -2.43 -1.45 24.53
C GLU A 222 -3.51 -2.52 24.60
N LEU A 223 -3.55 -3.20 25.75
CA LEU A 223 -4.58 -4.13 26.16
C LEU A 223 -5.37 -3.52 27.32
N THR A 224 -6.64 -3.93 27.46
CA THR A 224 -7.43 -3.66 28.65
C THR A 224 -7.64 -4.97 29.39
N CYS A 225 -7.34 -5.03 30.69
CA CYS A 225 -7.55 -6.21 31.54
C CYS A 225 -8.07 -5.79 32.90
N GLY A 226 -9.23 -6.32 33.32
CA GLY A 226 -9.84 -5.99 34.62
C GLY A 226 -10.08 -4.49 34.82
N GLY A 227 -10.45 -3.77 33.76
CA GLY A 227 -10.65 -2.31 33.79
C GLY A 227 -9.37 -1.46 33.79
N ARG A 228 -8.18 -2.09 33.74
CA ARG A 228 -6.88 -1.40 33.69
C ARG A 228 -6.29 -1.44 32.28
N ARG A 229 -5.62 -0.36 31.89
CA ARG A 229 -4.85 -0.29 30.64
C ARG A 229 -3.44 -0.83 30.86
N LEU A 230 -3.00 -1.69 29.95
CA LEU A 230 -1.69 -2.32 29.99
C LEU A 230 -1.04 -2.16 28.62
N ASN A 231 0.20 -1.68 28.56
CA ASN A 231 1.00 -1.74 27.35
C ASN A 231 1.74 -3.09 27.32
N ALA A 232 1.48 -3.88 26.29
CA ALA A 232 2.17 -5.13 26.02
C ALA A 232 3.19 -4.91 24.91
N TYR A 233 4.48 -5.14 25.22
CA TYR A 233 5.60 -5.03 24.29
C TYR A 233 6.05 -6.43 23.87
N VAL A 234 6.33 -6.58 22.58
CA VAL A 234 6.83 -7.82 22.00
C VAL A 234 8.30 -7.97 22.33
N GLU A 235 8.65 -8.96 23.15
CA GLU A 235 10.04 -9.29 23.49
C GLU A 235 10.69 -10.11 22.37
N ASN A 236 9.93 -11.01 21.73
CA ASN A 236 10.42 -11.96 20.72
C ASN A 236 9.29 -12.48 19.81
N GLN A 237 9.63 -13.40 18.89
CA GLN A 237 8.69 -14.00 17.93
C GLN A 237 7.48 -14.68 18.58
N ASN A 238 7.66 -15.35 19.73
CA ASN A 238 6.56 -15.97 20.47
C ASN A 238 5.64 -14.89 21.05
N GLY A 239 6.22 -13.82 21.59
CA GLY A 239 5.50 -12.62 22.02
C GLY A 239 4.62 -12.03 20.93
N TYR A 240 5.15 -11.85 19.72
CA TYR A 240 4.37 -11.31 18.60
C TYR A 240 3.15 -12.19 18.29
N THR A 241 3.36 -13.51 18.26
CA THR A 241 2.30 -14.50 17.99
C THR A 241 1.20 -14.44 19.06
N ASN A 242 1.62 -14.36 20.32
CA ASN A 242 0.73 -14.23 21.46
C ASN A 242 -0.05 -12.92 21.47
N LEU A 243 0.61 -11.79 21.16
CA LEU A 243 -0.06 -10.49 21.06
C LEU A 243 -1.11 -10.49 19.95
N CYS A 244 -0.79 -11.04 18.78
CA CYS A 244 -1.77 -11.23 17.71
C CYS A 244 -2.96 -12.04 18.20
N ARG A 245 -2.73 -13.15 18.91
CA ARG A 245 -3.81 -14.00 19.42
C ARG A 245 -4.70 -13.28 20.43
N LEU A 246 -4.10 -12.58 21.40
CA LEU A 246 -4.84 -11.78 22.40
C LEU A 246 -5.74 -10.73 21.73
N LEU A 247 -5.22 -9.99 20.75
CA LEU A 247 -5.97 -8.98 20.02
C LEU A 247 -7.07 -9.59 19.14
N SER A 248 -6.82 -10.75 18.51
CA SER A 248 -7.80 -11.45 17.68
C SER A 248 -8.93 -12.09 18.49
N LEU A 249 -8.64 -12.66 19.67
CA LEU A 249 -9.65 -13.31 20.52
C LEU A 249 -10.74 -12.33 20.98
N ARG A 250 -10.36 -11.07 21.22
CA ARG A 250 -11.26 -10.08 21.83
C ARG A 250 -11.76 -9.02 20.86
N ALA A 251 -11.22 -8.91 19.65
CA ALA A 251 -11.65 -7.96 18.62
C ALA A 251 -11.91 -6.52 19.16
N GLY A 252 -11.10 -6.07 20.13
CA GLY A 252 -11.25 -4.77 20.80
C GLY A 252 -11.91 -4.80 22.20
N ALA A 253 -12.37 -5.95 22.68
CA ALA A 253 -12.82 -6.14 24.06
C ALA A 253 -11.65 -6.34 25.03
N ALA A 254 -11.94 -6.25 26.32
CA ALA A 254 -10.96 -6.50 27.37
C ALA A 254 -10.51 -7.97 27.40
N VAL A 255 -9.20 -8.16 27.55
CA VAL A 255 -8.54 -9.45 27.78
C VAL A 255 -8.73 -9.86 29.24
N THR A 256 -8.90 -11.15 29.52
CA THR A 256 -8.99 -11.66 30.89
C THR A 256 -7.60 -11.89 31.51
N GLY A 257 -7.52 -11.94 32.83
CA GLY A 257 -6.28 -12.28 33.51
C GLY A 257 -5.78 -13.70 33.20
N GLU A 258 -6.68 -14.62 32.85
CA GLU A 258 -6.33 -15.99 32.43
C GLU A 258 -5.73 -16.03 31.04
N GLU A 259 -6.33 -15.33 30.08
CA GLU A 259 -5.80 -15.20 28.71
C GLU A 259 -4.41 -14.56 28.72
N LEU A 260 -4.20 -13.54 29.56
CA LEU A 260 -2.89 -12.91 29.70
C LEU A 260 -1.86 -13.82 30.35
N LYS A 261 -2.26 -14.76 31.23
CA LYS A 261 -1.37 -15.79 31.77
C LYS A 261 -1.02 -16.83 30.71
N GLU A 262 -2.00 -17.29 29.95
CA GLU A 262 -1.82 -18.32 28.92
C GLU A 262 -0.99 -17.80 27.73
N HIS A 263 -1.27 -16.59 27.28
CA HIS A 263 -0.63 -15.96 26.12
C HIS A 263 0.29 -14.80 26.52
N GLY A 264 0.82 -14.80 27.75
CA GLY A 264 1.77 -13.77 28.21
C GLY A 264 3.23 -14.02 27.81
N GLY A 265 3.56 -15.25 27.41
CA GLY A 265 4.94 -15.65 27.12
C GLY A 265 5.56 -14.82 25.99
N GLY A 266 6.75 -14.26 26.23
CA GLY A 266 7.45 -13.38 25.28
C GLY A 266 6.88 -11.97 25.18
N LEU A 267 5.99 -11.57 26.09
CA LEU A 267 5.51 -10.20 26.24
C LEU A 267 6.05 -9.55 27.51
N ILE A 268 6.39 -8.27 27.41
CA ILE A 268 6.64 -7.42 28.57
C ILE A 268 5.38 -6.56 28.75
N VAL A 269 4.65 -6.77 29.86
CA VAL A 269 3.38 -6.10 30.11
C VAL A 269 3.53 -5.13 31.27
N LEU A 270 3.26 -3.85 31.02
CA LEU A 270 3.34 -2.79 32.02
C LEU A 270 2.01 -2.00 32.09
N PRO A 271 1.66 -1.39 33.23
CA PRO A 271 0.56 -0.43 33.30
C PRO A 271 0.77 0.70 32.29
N ALA A 272 -0.25 1.02 31.50
CA ALA A 272 -0.20 2.15 30.56
C ALA A 272 -0.38 3.49 31.29
N ASP A 273 -1.11 3.46 32.40
CA ASP A 273 -1.33 4.61 33.29
C ASP A 273 -0.41 4.42 34.52
N GLY A 274 0.64 5.23 34.64
CA GLY A 274 1.56 5.20 35.77
C GLY A 274 2.71 6.20 35.61
N ASP A 275 3.31 6.62 36.73
CA ASP A 275 4.49 7.49 36.77
C ASP A 275 5.74 6.71 36.33
N THR A 276 5.71 6.32 35.06
CA THR A 276 6.77 5.59 34.36
C THR A 276 7.37 6.54 33.34
N ALA A 277 8.65 6.38 32.99
CA ALA A 277 9.30 7.14 31.92
C ALA A 277 8.78 6.81 30.51
N LEU A 278 7.51 6.40 30.39
CA LEU A 278 6.80 6.01 29.20
C LEU A 278 5.56 6.92 29.00
N PRO A 279 5.76 8.26 28.87
CA PRO A 279 4.65 9.17 28.72
C PRO A 279 3.84 8.84 27.46
N GLU A 280 2.53 8.97 27.55
CA GLU A 280 1.64 8.70 26.43
C GLU A 280 1.75 9.82 25.37
N ILE A 281 2.04 9.46 24.13
CA ILE A 281 2.30 10.38 23.02
C ILE A 281 1.23 10.17 21.93
N ARG A 282 0.51 11.24 21.58
CA ARG A 282 -0.64 11.22 20.65
C ARG A 282 -0.64 12.36 19.62
N CYS A 283 0.17 13.40 19.84
CA CYS A 283 0.32 14.51 18.91
C CYS A 283 1.79 14.94 18.82
N LEU A 284 2.15 15.68 17.77
CA LEU A 284 3.55 16.06 17.56
C LEU A 284 3.95 17.20 18.49
N ARG A 285 3.16 18.27 18.50
CA ARG A 285 3.47 19.50 19.25
C ARG A 285 2.40 19.81 20.30
N PRO A 286 2.71 20.62 21.32
CA PRO A 286 1.71 21.08 22.29
C PRO A 286 0.53 21.82 21.65
N GLU A 287 0.74 22.53 20.53
CA GLU A 287 -0.31 23.26 19.83
C GLU A 287 -1.32 22.32 19.14
N ASP A 288 -0.88 21.11 18.76
CA ASP A 288 -1.72 20.09 18.14
C ASP A 288 -2.74 19.47 19.11
N ARG A 289 -2.69 19.83 20.40
CA ARG A 289 -3.69 19.42 21.41
C ARG A 289 -5.11 19.81 20.99
N LEU A 290 -5.29 20.92 20.26
CA LEU A 290 -6.61 21.29 19.74
C LEU A 290 -7.11 20.28 18.70
N LEU A 291 -6.25 19.86 17.77
CA LEU A 291 -6.58 18.84 16.77
C LEU A 291 -6.92 17.50 17.44
N HIS A 292 -6.11 17.07 18.40
CA HIS A 292 -6.39 15.87 19.19
C HIS A 292 -7.77 15.96 19.87
N ARG A 293 -8.10 17.09 20.51
CA ARG A 293 -9.42 17.30 21.13
C ARG A 293 -10.58 17.27 20.12
N ILE A 294 -10.40 17.84 18.94
CA ILE A 294 -11.41 17.79 17.85
C ILE A 294 -11.65 16.35 17.43
N VAL A 295 -10.59 15.60 17.16
CA VAL A 295 -10.66 14.18 16.76
C VAL A 295 -11.36 13.33 17.83
N ARG A 296 -11.05 13.56 19.12
CA ARG A 296 -11.74 12.90 20.24
C ARG A 296 -13.22 13.28 20.34
N SER A 297 -13.57 14.53 20.02
CA SER A 297 -14.96 15.00 19.93
C SER A 297 -15.74 14.31 18.81
N ILE A 298 -15.11 14.13 17.64
CA ILE A 298 -15.69 13.37 16.53
C ILE A 298 -15.94 11.92 16.96
N ARG A 299 -14.96 11.26 17.59
CA ARG A 299 -15.09 9.89 18.09
C ARG A 299 -16.25 9.71 19.06
N THR A 300 -16.41 10.66 19.98
CA THR A 300 -17.36 10.57 21.08
C THR A 300 -18.70 11.23 20.76
N LEU A 301 -18.86 11.79 19.56
CA LEU A 301 -20.06 12.51 19.11
C LEU A 301 -20.52 13.62 20.08
N THR A 302 -19.56 14.35 20.67
CA THR A 302 -19.83 15.40 21.66
C THR A 302 -19.10 16.69 21.30
N LEU A 303 -19.62 17.84 21.76
CA LEU A 303 -19.04 19.16 21.47
C LEU A 303 -17.61 19.31 22.05
N LEU A 304 -16.79 20.19 21.48
CA LEU A 304 -15.37 20.33 21.86
C LEU A 304 -15.12 20.60 23.36
N ARG A 305 -16.08 21.25 24.02
CA ARG A 305 -16.03 21.60 25.45
C ARG A 305 -16.88 20.68 26.33
N GLU A 306 -17.68 19.81 25.74
CA GLU A 306 -18.54 18.87 26.46
C GLU A 306 -17.69 17.74 27.07
N PRO A 307 -17.82 17.48 28.39
CA PRO A 307 -17.07 16.43 29.07
C PRO A 307 -17.53 15.04 28.61
N HIS A 308 -16.57 14.11 28.50
CA HIS A 308 -16.86 12.70 28.19
C HIS A 308 -15.76 11.83 28.84
N PRO A 309 -16.07 10.65 29.40
CA PRO A 309 -15.08 9.80 30.08
C PRO A 309 -13.86 9.45 29.22
N GLU A 310 -14.07 9.27 27.91
CA GLU A 310 -12.96 8.99 26.99
C GLU A 310 -12.19 10.25 26.53
N LYS A 311 -12.66 11.47 26.78
CA LYS A 311 -11.94 12.71 26.47
C LYS A 311 -10.90 13.01 27.56
N ARG A 312 -9.80 12.27 27.52
CA ARG A 312 -8.71 12.43 28.47
C ARG A 312 -8.06 13.80 28.35
N LYS A 313 -7.84 14.43 29.51
CA LYS A 313 -6.97 15.60 29.63
C LYS A 313 -5.57 15.11 29.98
N GLY A 314 -4.57 15.67 29.33
CA GLY A 314 -3.19 15.29 29.54
C GLY A 314 -2.29 15.99 28.54
N ASP A 315 -1.00 15.89 28.79
CA ASP A 315 -0.01 16.36 27.85
C ASP A 315 0.52 15.20 27.01
N PHE A 316 0.07 15.14 25.76
CA PHE A 316 0.34 14.03 24.85
C PHE A 316 1.22 14.41 23.65
N HIS A 317 1.93 15.53 23.74
CA HIS A 317 2.84 15.92 22.67
C HIS A 317 4.11 15.04 22.68
N PHE A 318 4.89 15.11 21.61
CA PHE A 318 6.10 14.34 21.45
C PHE A 318 7.27 15.03 22.18
N PRO A 319 7.71 14.53 23.35
CA PRO A 319 8.66 15.23 24.18
C PRO A 319 10.07 15.16 23.59
N ASP A 320 10.91 16.14 23.93
CA ASP A 320 12.34 16.08 23.64
C ASP A 320 13.15 15.49 24.81
N ARG A 321 14.46 15.35 24.62
CA ARG A 321 15.36 14.77 25.63
C ARG A 321 15.44 15.61 26.90
N GLU A 322 15.43 16.94 26.78
CA GLU A 322 15.55 17.83 27.92
C GLU A 322 14.29 17.75 28.78
N GLU A 323 13.13 17.78 28.13
CA GLU A 323 11.84 17.60 28.77
C GLU A 323 11.71 16.23 29.44
N MET A 324 12.14 15.16 28.77
CA MET A 324 12.18 13.83 29.39
C MET A 324 13.08 13.79 30.63
N GLY A 325 14.22 14.48 30.62
CA GLY A 325 15.13 14.59 31.77
C GLY A 325 14.62 15.50 32.90
N ARG A 326 13.73 16.46 32.60
CA ARG A 326 13.03 17.26 33.62
C ARG A 326 11.87 16.50 34.26
N ARG A 327 11.18 15.66 33.48
CA ARG A 327 9.99 14.90 33.92
C ARG A 327 10.36 13.64 34.69
N PHE A 328 11.45 12.97 34.33
CA PHE A 328 11.80 11.65 34.88
C PHE A 328 13.25 11.60 35.33
N ASP A 329 13.51 10.83 36.39
CA ASP A 329 14.85 10.57 36.87
C ASP A 329 15.64 9.67 35.90
N ARG A 330 16.97 9.64 36.07
CA ARG A 330 17.90 8.92 35.19
C ARG A 330 17.71 7.39 35.24
N GLU A 331 17.30 6.83 36.38
CA GLU A 331 17.06 5.39 36.52
C GLU A 331 15.80 4.99 35.76
N SER A 332 14.73 5.78 35.84
CA SER A 332 13.51 5.56 35.07
C SER A 332 13.75 5.63 33.55
N LEU A 333 14.54 6.59 33.08
CA LEU A 333 14.95 6.67 31.67
C LEU A 333 15.80 5.46 31.24
N ARG A 334 16.69 4.99 32.12
CA ARG A 334 17.49 3.78 31.88
C ARG A 334 16.61 2.53 31.78
N ARG A 335 15.63 2.36 32.67
CA ARG A 335 14.66 1.25 32.62
C ARG A 335 13.89 1.22 31.30
N ALA A 336 13.52 2.38 30.75
CA ALA A 336 12.89 2.46 29.44
C ALA A 336 13.85 2.00 28.32
N ALA A 337 15.10 2.47 28.34
CA ALA A 337 16.12 2.01 27.38
C ALA A 337 16.36 0.49 27.47
N ASP A 338 16.49 -0.05 28.69
CA ASP A 338 16.68 -1.49 28.93
C ASP A 338 15.48 -2.31 28.43
N LEU A 339 14.24 -1.81 28.61
CA LEU A 339 13.04 -2.45 28.06
C LEU A 339 13.11 -2.53 26.54
N ALA A 340 13.49 -1.43 25.88
CA ALA A 340 13.62 -1.41 24.44
C ALA A 340 14.68 -2.42 23.96
N GLU A 341 15.84 -2.50 24.62
CA GLU A 341 16.92 -3.43 24.24
C GLU A 341 16.54 -4.91 24.36
N ARG A 342 15.61 -5.24 25.25
CA ARG A 342 15.05 -6.58 25.42
C ARG A 342 14.08 -6.96 24.29
N CYS A 343 13.42 -5.98 23.67
CA CYS A 343 12.46 -6.18 22.59
C CYS A 343 13.14 -6.52 21.27
N ARG A 344 13.46 -7.79 21.05
CA ARG A 344 14.17 -8.27 19.86
C ARG A 344 13.24 -9.10 18.98
N PHE A 345 12.52 -8.39 18.11
CA PHE A 345 11.65 -8.98 17.11
C PHE A 345 11.95 -8.39 15.73
N ASP A 346 12.03 -9.25 14.73
CA ASP A 346 12.18 -8.85 13.33
C ASP A 346 11.10 -9.53 12.48
N PHE A 347 10.47 -8.76 11.59
CA PHE A 347 9.55 -9.32 10.60
C PHE A 347 10.32 -10.08 9.51
N ASP A 348 9.81 -11.26 9.16
CA ASP A 348 10.19 -11.98 7.95
C ASP A 348 9.30 -11.55 6.78
N PHE A 349 9.83 -10.66 5.94
CA PHE A 349 9.18 -10.22 4.70
C PHE A 349 9.64 -11.00 3.46
N ARG A 350 10.55 -11.97 3.63
CA ARG A 350 11.15 -12.72 2.51
C ARG A 350 10.43 -14.03 2.27
N THR A 351 10.06 -14.73 3.35
CA THR A 351 9.39 -16.03 3.23
C THR A 351 7.93 -15.87 2.84
N LEU A 352 7.59 -16.34 1.64
CA LEU A 352 6.21 -16.50 1.22
C LEU A 352 5.60 -17.71 1.92
N ARG A 353 4.40 -17.53 2.46
CA ARG A 353 3.65 -18.58 3.16
C ARG A 353 2.36 -18.88 2.43
N PHE A 354 2.40 -19.86 1.53
CA PHE A 354 1.19 -20.36 0.87
C PHE A 354 0.51 -21.45 1.69
N PRO A 355 -0.82 -21.60 1.60
CA PRO A 355 -1.49 -22.81 2.06
C PRO A 355 -0.86 -24.03 1.38
N ARG A 356 -0.54 -25.06 2.15
CA ARG A 356 -0.03 -26.32 1.58
C ARG A 356 -1.15 -27.05 0.85
N TYR A 357 -0.83 -27.59 -0.31
CA TYR A 357 -1.71 -28.48 -1.07
C TYR A 357 -1.30 -29.93 -0.84
N ALA A 358 -2.27 -30.79 -0.54
CA ALA A 358 -2.06 -32.22 -0.39
C ALA A 358 -2.72 -32.95 -1.57
N PRO A 359 -1.94 -33.50 -2.52
CA PRO A 359 -2.49 -34.31 -3.60
C PRO A 359 -3.22 -35.55 -3.08
N GLU A 360 -4.37 -35.86 -3.67
CA GLU A 360 -5.23 -37.01 -3.27
C GLU A 360 -4.53 -38.36 -3.45
N ASP A 361 -3.58 -38.45 -4.37
CA ASP A 361 -2.80 -39.65 -4.69
C ASP A 361 -1.53 -39.80 -3.84
N GLY A 362 -1.29 -38.89 -2.89
CA GLY A 362 -0.08 -38.89 -2.05
C GLY A 362 1.20 -38.52 -2.81
N GLY A 363 1.10 -38.05 -4.06
CA GLY A 363 2.24 -37.60 -4.85
C GLY A 363 2.79 -36.24 -4.40
N THR A 364 3.86 -35.80 -5.07
CA THR A 364 4.38 -34.44 -4.87
C THR A 364 3.54 -33.41 -5.63
N THR A 365 3.46 -32.17 -5.12
CA THR A 365 2.75 -31.06 -5.78
C THR A 365 3.28 -30.80 -7.20
N ALA A 366 4.59 -30.89 -7.42
CA ALA A 366 5.19 -30.79 -8.75
C ALA A 366 4.67 -31.86 -9.73
N GLN A 367 4.57 -33.12 -9.29
CA GLN A 367 4.04 -34.21 -10.12
C GLN A 367 2.55 -34.01 -10.43
N SER A 368 1.75 -33.64 -9.45
CA SER A 368 0.32 -33.40 -9.62
C SER A 368 0.05 -32.22 -10.55
N LEU A 369 0.80 -31.11 -10.38
CA LEU A 369 0.71 -29.94 -11.23
C LEU A 369 1.07 -30.28 -12.68
N ARG A 370 2.17 -31.00 -12.89
CA ARG A 370 2.59 -31.45 -14.22
C ARG A 370 1.52 -32.31 -14.88
N ARG A 371 0.98 -33.31 -14.17
CA ARG A 371 -0.07 -34.19 -14.71
C ARG A 371 -1.29 -33.38 -15.16
N LEU A 372 -1.83 -32.53 -14.27
CA LEU A 372 -3.01 -31.71 -14.58
C LEU A 372 -2.76 -30.76 -15.75
N ALA A 373 -1.55 -30.20 -15.85
CA ALA A 373 -1.15 -29.32 -16.92
C ALA A 373 -1.03 -30.07 -18.27
N GLU A 374 -0.41 -31.26 -18.28
CA GLU A 374 -0.30 -32.11 -19.49
C GLU A 374 -1.69 -32.59 -19.97
N GLU A 375 -2.56 -33.03 -19.06
CA GLU A 375 -3.94 -33.37 -19.40
C GLU A 375 -4.71 -32.16 -19.94
N GLY A 376 -4.51 -30.98 -19.33
CA GLY A 376 -5.08 -29.73 -19.78
C GLY A 376 -4.61 -29.34 -21.18
N LEU A 377 -3.34 -29.55 -21.49
CA LEU A 377 -2.76 -29.32 -22.81
C LEU A 377 -3.41 -30.22 -23.86
N ALA A 378 -3.54 -31.52 -23.56
CA ALA A 378 -4.22 -32.48 -24.43
C ALA A 378 -5.69 -32.09 -24.68
N ARG A 379 -6.43 -31.71 -23.62
CA ARG A 379 -7.83 -31.25 -23.74
C ARG A 379 -7.99 -29.98 -24.58
N ARG A 380 -7.06 -29.02 -24.47
CA ARG A 380 -7.17 -27.71 -25.14
C ARG A 380 -6.66 -27.74 -26.60
N TYR A 381 -5.67 -28.57 -26.91
CA TYR A 381 -4.98 -28.56 -28.22
C TYR A 381 -5.11 -29.85 -29.03
N GLY A 382 -5.60 -30.95 -28.46
CA GLY A 382 -5.74 -32.23 -29.16
C GLY A 382 -4.42 -32.72 -29.77
N GLU A 383 -4.43 -33.08 -31.05
CA GLU A 383 -3.24 -33.51 -31.81
C GLU A 383 -2.12 -32.46 -31.85
N ARG A 384 -2.44 -31.18 -31.64
CA ARG A 384 -1.45 -30.11 -31.60
C ARG A 384 -0.75 -29.96 -30.26
N ALA A 385 -1.09 -30.76 -29.24
CA ALA A 385 -0.52 -30.64 -27.90
C ALA A 385 1.01 -30.74 -27.91
N ASP A 386 1.58 -31.67 -28.68
CA ASP A 386 3.03 -31.87 -28.74
C ASP A 386 3.79 -30.62 -29.22
N ARG A 387 3.20 -29.81 -30.10
CA ARG A 387 3.80 -28.54 -30.56
C ARG A 387 4.00 -27.53 -29.43
N HIS A 388 3.20 -27.60 -28.37
CA HIS A 388 3.21 -26.65 -27.26
C HIS A 388 3.77 -27.25 -25.96
N ARG A 389 4.12 -28.54 -25.97
CA ARG A 389 4.63 -29.26 -24.80
C ARG A 389 5.96 -28.70 -24.29
N GLY A 390 6.84 -28.27 -25.19
CA GLY A 390 8.12 -27.65 -24.82
C GLY A 390 7.93 -26.39 -23.97
N GLN A 391 7.05 -25.48 -24.39
CA GLN A 391 6.70 -24.29 -23.62
C GLN A 391 6.07 -24.65 -22.27
N LEU A 392 5.16 -25.62 -22.23
CA LEU A 392 4.53 -26.06 -20.98
C LEU A 392 5.58 -26.53 -19.95
N LEU A 393 6.56 -27.32 -20.40
CA LEU A 393 7.62 -27.84 -19.53
C LEU A 393 8.56 -26.73 -19.04
N GLU A 394 8.88 -25.73 -19.88
CA GLU A 394 9.65 -24.56 -19.43
C GLU A 394 8.90 -23.77 -18.35
N GLU A 395 7.60 -23.50 -18.55
CA GLU A 395 6.78 -22.81 -17.56
C GLU A 395 6.70 -23.58 -16.23
N LEU A 396 6.48 -24.90 -16.28
CA LEU A 396 6.44 -25.76 -15.10
C LEU A 396 7.78 -25.77 -14.34
N ALA A 397 8.90 -25.80 -15.07
CA ALA A 397 10.23 -25.73 -14.45
C ALA A 397 10.44 -24.40 -13.72
N ILE A 398 10.05 -23.28 -14.33
CA ILE A 398 10.12 -21.96 -13.70
C ILE A 398 9.24 -21.91 -12.45
N ILE A 399 8.01 -22.44 -12.50
CA ILE A 399 7.09 -22.50 -11.36
C ILE A 399 7.69 -23.30 -10.20
N GLY A 400 8.36 -24.41 -10.50
CA GLY A 400 9.00 -25.23 -9.47
C GLY A 400 10.23 -24.59 -8.85
N GLU A 401 11.04 -23.89 -9.64
CA GLU A 401 12.21 -23.17 -9.12
C GLU A 401 11.82 -22.03 -8.17
N VAL A 402 10.70 -21.35 -8.41
CA VAL A 402 10.18 -20.31 -7.49
C VAL A 402 9.36 -20.87 -6.32
N GLY A 403 9.06 -22.17 -6.32
CA GLY A 403 8.32 -22.86 -5.25
C GLY A 403 6.83 -22.51 -5.21
N TYR A 404 6.19 -22.30 -6.37
CA TYR A 404 4.79 -21.86 -6.47
C TYR A 404 3.81 -22.99 -6.79
N GLU A 405 4.24 -24.25 -6.76
CA GLU A 405 3.39 -25.39 -7.14
C GLU A 405 2.12 -25.47 -6.28
N ASP A 406 2.26 -25.32 -4.96
CA ASP A 406 1.13 -25.28 -4.02
C ASP A 406 0.13 -24.19 -4.39
N TYR A 407 0.62 -23.00 -4.76
CA TYR A 407 -0.23 -21.87 -5.12
C TYR A 407 -1.07 -22.17 -6.37
N PHE A 408 -0.46 -22.74 -7.42
CA PHE A 408 -1.19 -23.11 -8.64
C PHE A 408 -2.24 -24.19 -8.37
N LEU A 409 -1.93 -25.18 -7.54
CA LEU A 409 -2.84 -26.27 -7.20
C LEU A 409 -4.02 -25.79 -6.34
N VAL A 410 -3.77 -24.95 -5.33
CA VAL A 410 -4.82 -24.34 -4.51
C VAL A 410 -5.76 -23.48 -5.37
N VAL A 411 -5.21 -22.66 -6.27
CA VAL A 411 -6.03 -21.85 -7.18
C VAL A 411 -6.83 -22.74 -8.15
N HIS A 412 -6.21 -23.78 -8.71
CA HIS A 412 -6.90 -24.74 -9.57
C HIS A 412 -8.08 -25.41 -8.84
N ASP A 413 -7.88 -25.84 -7.60
CA ASP A 413 -8.91 -26.49 -6.79
C ASP A 413 -10.06 -25.53 -6.42
N LEU A 414 -9.73 -24.30 -6.02
CA LEU A 414 -10.73 -23.25 -5.76
C LEU A 414 -11.61 -22.99 -7.00
N LEU A 415 -11.00 -22.91 -8.18
CA LEU A 415 -11.73 -22.69 -9.43
C LEU A 415 -12.50 -23.93 -9.89
N ARG A 416 -12.01 -25.14 -9.62
CA ARG A 416 -12.75 -26.39 -9.82
C ARG A 416 -14.05 -26.37 -9.00
N GLU A 417 -13.97 -25.96 -7.75
CA GLU A 417 -15.13 -25.84 -6.87
C GLU A 417 -16.08 -24.73 -7.33
N CYS A 418 -15.56 -23.57 -7.80
CA CYS A 418 -16.38 -22.54 -8.43
C CYS A 418 -17.18 -23.10 -9.61
N ARG A 419 -16.54 -23.87 -10.50
CA ARG A 419 -17.21 -24.55 -11.63
C ARG A 419 -18.32 -25.47 -11.17
N ARG A 420 -18.05 -26.33 -10.17
CA ARG A 420 -19.03 -27.27 -9.62
C ARG A 420 -20.25 -26.56 -9.04
N ARG A 421 -20.07 -25.37 -8.46
CA ARG A 421 -21.13 -24.52 -7.89
C ARG A 421 -21.73 -23.53 -8.91
N CYS A 422 -21.34 -23.59 -10.18
CA CYS A 422 -21.76 -22.64 -11.21
C CYS A 422 -21.40 -21.16 -10.90
N ILE A 423 -20.34 -20.94 -10.12
CA ILE A 423 -19.77 -19.61 -9.86
C ILE A 423 -18.84 -19.25 -11.02
N GLN A 424 -19.17 -18.19 -11.75
CA GLN A 424 -18.37 -17.71 -12.88
C GLN A 424 -17.20 -16.84 -12.40
N TRP A 425 -16.07 -16.91 -13.09
CA TRP A 425 -14.91 -16.04 -12.84
C TRP A 425 -14.32 -15.56 -14.16
N ILE A 426 -13.38 -14.62 -14.07
CA ILE A 426 -12.58 -14.19 -15.20
C ILE A 426 -11.15 -13.88 -14.76
N THR A 427 -10.18 -14.32 -15.56
CA THR A 427 -8.76 -14.04 -15.28
C THR A 427 -8.43 -12.58 -15.59
N ARG A 428 -7.57 -11.99 -14.76
CA ARG A 428 -7.05 -10.63 -14.87
C ARG A 428 -5.56 -10.61 -14.57
N GLY A 429 -4.86 -9.60 -15.07
CA GLY A 429 -3.41 -9.45 -14.89
C GLY A 429 -2.61 -10.45 -15.73
N SER A 430 -1.35 -10.64 -15.37
CA SER A 430 -0.37 -11.42 -16.14
C SER A 430 -0.59 -12.93 -16.06
N ALA A 431 -1.46 -13.44 -15.18
CA ALA A 431 -1.81 -14.86 -15.15
C ALA A 431 -2.40 -15.37 -16.50
N ALA A 432 -2.97 -14.48 -17.32
CA ALA A 432 -3.44 -14.82 -18.66
C ALA A 432 -2.29 -15.16 -19.64
N ASP A 433 -1.06 -14.75 -19.33
CA ASP A 433 0.12 -14.93 -20.17
C ASP A 433 0.73 -16.35 -20.03
N SER A 434 0.20 -17.20 -19.14
CA SER A 434 0.73 -18.55 -18.86
C SER A 434 -0.07 -19.66 -19.53
N LEU A 435 0.65 -20.55 -20.22
CA LEU A 435 0.12 -21.78 -20.79
C LEU A 435 -0.32 -22.74 -19.67
N VAL A 436 0.42 -22.83 -18.57
CA VAL A 436 0.03 -23.62 -17.39
C VAL A 436 -1.33 -23.14 -16.85
N CYS A 437 -1.51 -21.82 -16.67
CA CYS A 437 -2.80 -21.26 -16.24
C CYS A 437 -3.94 -21.60 -17.22
N PHE A 438 -3.68 -21.56 -18.54
CA PHE A 438 -4.66 -21.91 -19.56
C PHE A 438 -5.04 -23.41 -19.54
N CYS A 439 -4.05 -24.29 -19.37
CA CYS A 439 -4.22 -25.73 -19.28
C CYS A 439 -4.98 -26.18 -18.02
N LEU A 440 -4.68 -25.57 -16.88
CA LEU A 440 -5.41 -25.81 -15.63
C LEU A 440 -6.82 -25.20 -15.64
N GLY A 441 -7.14 -24.39 -16.65
CA GLY A 441 -8.41 -23.67 -16.73
C GLY A 441 -8.53 -22.55 -15.70
N ILE A 442 -7.40 -22.04 -15.19
CA ILE A 442 -7.35 -20.80 -14.42
C ILE A 442 -7.69 -19.64 -15.36
N SER A 443 -7.00 -19.59 -16.50
CA SER A 443 -7.27 -18.68 -17.61
C SER A 443 -8.04 -19.37 -18.74
N ASP A 444 -8.94 -18.63 -19.38
CA ASP A 444 -9.57 -19.02 -20.65
C ASP A 444 -8.97 -18.29 -21.86
N VAL A 445 -7.97 -17.45 -21.64
CA VAL A 445 -7.20 -16.78 -22.70
C VAL A 445 -6.06 -17.68 -23.13
N CYS A 446 -6.01 -18.02 -24.42
CA CYS A 446 -4.96 -18.86 -25.00
C CYS A 446 -3.69 -18.02 -25.25
N PRO A 447 -2.60 -18.22 -24.48
CA PRO A 447 -1.40 -17.38 -24.59
C PRO A 447 -0.66 -17.61 -25.90
N VAL A 448 -0.69 -18.82 -26.46
CA VAL A 448 -0.08 -19.13 -27.75
C VAL A 448 -0.76 -18.38 -28.88
N ARG A 449 -2.11 -18.32 -28.89
CA ARG A 449 -2.88 -17.63 -29.94
C ARG A 449 -2.61 -16.14 -29.96
N PHE A 450 -2.42 -15.54 -28.79
CA PHE A 450 -2.23 -14.09 -28.64
C PHE A 450 -0.77 -13.70 -28.40
N GLU A 451 0.16 -14.65 -28.58
CA GLU A 451 1.61 -14.45 -28.42
C GLU A 451 1.97 -13.77 -27.07
N LEU A 452 1.30 -14.21 -26.00
CA LEU A 452 1.49 -13.66 -24.66
C LEU A 452 2.79 -14.20 -24.05
N TYR A 453 3.48 -13.33 -23.32
CA TYR A 453 4.82 -13.58 -22.82
C TYR A 453 4.83 -14.05 -21.36
N PHE A 454 5.08 -15.35 -21.14
CA PHE A 454 5.06 -15.96 -19.80
C PHE A 454 5.95 -15.24 -18.76
N ARG A 455 7.15 -14.77 -19.14
CA ARG A 455 8.05 -14.14 -18.16
C ARG A 455 7.58 -12.76 -17.68
N ARG A 456 6.49 -12.23 -18.25
CA ARG A 456 5.77 -11.08 -17.67
C ARG A 456 4.99 -11.47 -16.43
N PHE A 457 4.56 -12.73 -16.34
CA PHE A 457 3.88 -13.30 -15.18
C PHE A 457 4.88 -13.76 -14.11
N LEU A 458 5.77 -14.68 -14.47
CA LEU A 458 6.77 -15.24 -13.55
C LEU A 458 8.16 -15.11 -14.17
N ASN A 459 9.03 -14.36 -13.49
CA ASN A 459 10.41 -14.15 -13.90
C ASN A 459 11.37 -14.58 -12.80
N ARG A 460 12.27 -15.51 -13.14
CA ARG A 460 13.35 -16.01 -12.27
C ARG A 460 14.15 -14.87 -11.63
N ASP A 461 14.57 -13.89 -12.44
CA ASP A 461 15.47 -12.81 -12.02
C ASP A 461 14.84 -11.80 -11.03
N ARG A 462 13.52 -11.86 -10.85
CA ARG A 462 12.79 -10.99 -9.92
C ARG A 462 12.39 -11.67 -8.62
N MET A 463 12.45 -13.00 -8.59
CA MET A 463 11.93 -13.81 -7.47
C MET A 463 13.06 -14.55 -6.74
N ALA A 464 14.26 -14.63 -7.33
CA ALA A 464 15.53 -14.87 -6.64
C ALA A 464 16.03 -13.60 -5.94
#